data_AF-A0A7X9L6X0-F1
#
_entry.id   AF-A0A7X9L6X0-F1
#
_cell.length_a   1.000
_cell.length_b   1.000
_cell.length_c   1.000
_cell.angle_alpha   90.00
_cell.angle_beta   90.00
_cell.angle_gamma   90.00
#
_symmetry.space_group_name_H-M   'P 1'
#
loop_
_entity.id
_entity.type
_entity.pdbx_description
1 polymer ?
#
loop_
_entity_poly.entity_id
_entity_poly.type
_entity_poly.pdbx_seq_one_letter_code
_entity_poly.pdbx_strand_id
1 'polypeptide(L)'
;AFRLAKRRLALTGTPFRSDTNPIPFVAYDEQPGGTRISRADYTYGYAEALRDHVVRPVVFMNYGGPMRWRTKSGETHAANLGELLTKDVSAQAWRTALDPKGEWISAVLSAADRRLTEVRRHVPDAGGLVIATNQTQARAYAKVLASLTGEQPTLVLSDDPGSSKRIETFAESEDRWMVAVRMVSEGVDVPRLAVGVYATATSTPLFFAQAVGRFVRARRRGELATVFLPTVPIILAHASTLERQRDHVLGAPAAKELWEETDAELAQANRTEKAADDLEGSFEALTSEATFDHVLFESQQFGMHAVPTSDDEADYLGLPGLLEADQITQVLRERQRRQVNRHDRADERAKVPAEVSLHRALEARRKELNTLVAQYARATGRPHSHVHAELRRQCGGPPLARATTEQVEQRIEMIRRWR
;
A
#
# COMPACT_ATOMS: atom_id res chain seq x y z
N ALA A 1 -26.47 38.22 -13.73
CA ALA A 1 -26.59 38.03 -12.27
C ALA A 1 -25.78 39.03 -11.43
N PHE A 2 -24.54 39.42 -11.78
CA PHE A 2 -23.66 40.19 -10.84
C PHE A 2 -23.24 41.60 -11.31
N ARG A 3 -24.04 42.23 -12.18
CA ARG A 3 -23.67 43.51 -12.83
C ARG A 3 -23.58 44.69 -11.85
N LEU A 4 -24.37 44.69 -10.77
CA LEU A 4 -24.44 45.77 -9.78
C LEU A 4 -23.49 45.59 -8.58
N ALA A 5 -22.73 44.49 -8.52
CA ALA A 5 -21.84 44.22 -7.39
C ALA A 5 -20.62 45.16 -7.41
N LYS A 6 -20.42 45.96 -6.36
CA LYS A 6 -19.27 46.87 -6.20
C LYS A 6 -17.95 46.15 -5.94
N ARG A 7 -17.99 44.94 -5.36
CA ARG A 7 -16.84 44.05 -5.12
C ARG A 7 -17.29 42.61 -5.37
N ARG A 8 -16.36 41.76 -5.81
CA ARG A 8 -16.59 40.33 -6.06
C ARG A 8 -15.48 39.54 -5.38
N LEU A 9 -15.84 38.53 -4.61
CA LEU A 9 -14.92 37.55 -4.05
C LEU A 9 -15.17 36.23 -4.78
N ALA A 10 -14.14 35.70 -5.42
CA ALA A 10 -14.18 34.39 -6.06
C ALA A 10 -13.38 33.41 -5.20
N LEU A 11 -13.98 32.26 -4.86
CA LEU A 11 -13.34 31.20 -4.10
C LEU A 11 -13.35 29.93 -4.96
N THR A 12 -12.22 29.23 -5.00
CA THR A 12 -12.13 27.91 -5.62
C THR A 12 -11.27 27.00 -4.75
N GLY A 13 -11.76 25.78 -4.48
CA GLY A 13 -10.97 24.74 -3.82
C GLY A 13 -10.07 23.98 -4.80
N THR A 14 -10.27 24.17 -6.10
CA THR A 14 -9.54 23.48 -7.17
C THR A 14 -9.36 24.46 -8.33
N PRO A 15 -8.30 25.27 -8.36
CA PRO A 15 -7.98 26.11 -9.52
C PRO A 15 -7.44 25.24 -10.67
N PHE A 16 -7.99 24.05 -10.90
CA PHE A 16 -7.54 23.10 -11.89
C PHE A 16 -8.68 22.79 -12.84
N ARG A 17 -8.45 22.98 -14.13
CA ARG A 17 -9.31 22.43 -15.18
C ARG A 17 -8.47 21.53 -16.07
N SER A 18 -9.11 20.47 -16.57
CA SER A 18 -8.55 19.66 -17.65
C SER A 18 -8.76 20.31 -19.03
N ASP A 19 -9.56 21.37 -19.09
CA ASP A 19 -9.83 22.14 -20.30
C ASP A 19 -8.91 23.37 -20.40
N THR A 20 -8.78 23.91 -21.61
CA THR A 20 -7.96 25.11 -21.89
C THR A 20 -8.74 26.41 -21.75
N ASN A 21 -9.91 26.38 -21.10
CA ASN A 21 -10.72 27.57 -20.93
C ASN A 21 -10.30 28.32 -19.65
N PRO A 22 -10.14 29.66 -19.72
CA PRO A 22 -9.87 30.44 -18.52
C PRO A 22 -11.02 30.28 -17.51
N ILE A 23 -10.67 30.16 -16.23
CA ILE A 23 -11.67 30.15 -15.16
C ILE A 23 -12.32 31.55 -15.12
N PRO A 24 -13.65 31.66 -15.19
CA PRO A 24 -14.32 32.95 -15.13
C PRO A 24 -13.89 33.75 -13.89
N PHE A 25 -13.56 35.02 -14.10
CA PHE A 25 -13.16 35.97 -13.04
C PHE A 25 -11.81 35.72 -12.36
N VAL A 26 -11.01 34.75 -12.83
CA VAL A 26 -9.62 34.52 -12.38
C VAL A 26 -8.65 35.24 -13.29
N ALA A 27 -7.64 35.90 -12.70
CA ALA A 27 -6.56 36.54 -13.45
C ALA A 27 -5.54 35.51 -13.94
N TYR A 28 -4.87 35.80 -15.04
CA TYR A 28 -3.80 34.97 -15.57
C TYR A 28 -2.59 35.83 -15.91
N ASP A 29 -1.41 35.40 -15.46
CA ASP A 29 -0.13 36.03 -15.78
C ASP A 29 0.52 35.29 -16.95
N GLU A 30 1.11 36.03 -17.89
CA GLU A 30 1.87 35.44 -18.99
C GLU A 30 3.25 34.97 -18.51
N GLN A 31 3.65 33.79 -18.98
CA GLN A 31 4.94 33.19 -18.69
C GLN A 31 5.85 33.20 -19.94
N PRO A 32 7.18 33.10 -19.74
CA PRO A 32 8.11 32.85 -20.83
C PRO A 32 7.67 31.62 -21.65
N GLY A 33 7.60 31.76 -22.98
CA GLY A 33 7.11 30.70 -23.87
C GLY A 33 5.61 30.77 -24.21
N GLY A 34 4.90 31.84 -23.81
CA GLY A 34 3.52 32.10 -24.23
C GLY A 34 2.44 31.33 -23.48
N THR A 35 2.81 30.62 -22.41
CA THR A 35 1.86 30.00 -21.49
C THR A 35 1.28 31.04 -20.52
N ARG A 36 0.08 30.79 -19.99
CA ARG A 36 -0.61 31.70 -19.06
C ARG A 36 -0.95 30.97 -17.77
N ILE A 37 -0.47 31.42 -16.63
CA ILE A 37 -0.71 30.76 -15.33
C ILE A 37 -1.74 31.56 -14.54
N SER A 38 -2.73 30.89 -13.92
CA SER A 38 -3.71 31.57 -13.08
C SER A 38 -3.01 32.21 -11.89
N ARG A 39 -3.32 33.47 -11.62
CA ARG A 39 -2.91 34.17 -10.42
C ARG A 39 -4.10 34.29 -9.47
N ALA A 40 -3.92 33.77 -8.27
CA ALA A 40 -4.80 34.06 -7.14
C ALA A 40 -4.26 35.27 -6.36
N ASP A 41 -5.16 36.12 -5.84
CA ASP A 41 -4.77 37.19 -4.91
C ASP A 41 -4.25 36.62 -3.58
N TYR A 42 -4.75 35.43 -3.20
CA TYR A 42 -4.32 34.68 -2.03
C TYR A 42 -4.58 33.18 -2.27
N THR A 43 -3.60 32.35 -1.91
CA THR A 43 -3.71 30.88 -1.96
C THR A 43 -3.54 30.36 -0.54
N TYR A 44 -4.52 29.56 -0.09
CA TYR A 44 -4.44 28.81 1.16
C TYR A 44 -4.29 27.32 0.83
N GLY A 45 -3.06 26.83 0.87
CA GLY A 45 -2.73 25.48 0.42
C GLY A 45 -2.80 24.43 1.52
N TYR A 46 -2.68 23.16 1.11
CA TYR A 46 -2.69 22.02 2.04
C TYR A 46 -1.62 22.13 3.14
N ALA A 47 -0.40 22.54 2.79
CA ALA A 47 0.69 22.71 3.75
C ALA A 47 0.41 23.78 4.83
N GLU A 48 -0.24 24.90 4.47
CA GLU A 48 -0.65 25.94 5.42
C GLU A 48 -1.80 25.43 6.29
N ALA A 49 -2.79 24.78 5.66
CA ALA A 49 -3.90 24.18 6.37
C ALA A 49 -3.48 23.12 7.39
N LEU A 50 -2.41 22.36 7.12
CA LEU A 50 -1.81 21.42 8.06
C LEU A 50 -1.18 22.14 9.26
N ARG A 51 -0.43 23.23 9.02
CA ARG A 51 0.19 24.03 10.10
C ARG A 51 -0.85 24.69 10.99
N ASP A 52 -1.95 25.15 10.40
CA ASP A 52 -3.05 25.80 11.11
C ASP A 52 -4.03 24.78 11.72
N HIS A 53 -3.76 23.48 11.58
CA HIS A 53 -4.58 22.38 12.10
C HIS A 53 -6.04 22.37 11.59
N VAL A 54 -6.28 22.96 10.42
CA VAL A 54 -7.60 22.98 9.75
C VAL A 54 -7.85 21.67 9.01
N VAL A 55 -6.79 21.09 8.47
CA VAL A 55 -6.79 19.77 7.85
C VAL A 55 -5.86 18.85 8.62
N ARG A 56 -6.01 17.55 8.36
CA ARG A 56 -5.19 16.52 8.96
C ARG A 56 -4.25 15.87 7.93
N PRO A 57 -3.12 15.29 8.38
CA PRO A 57 -2.18 14.63 7.48
C PRO A 57 -2.84 13.43 6.78
N VAL A 58 -2.39 13.15 5.55
CA VAL A 58 -2.81 11.97 4.78
C VAL A 58 -1.59 11.10 4.47
N VAL A 59 -1.72 9.81 4.75
CA VAL A 59 -0.74 8.79 4.40
C VAL A 59 -1.31 7.94 3.27
N PHE A 60 -0.54 7.72 2.21
CA PHE A 60 -0.96 6.84 1.12
C PHE A 60 -0.27 5.48 1.24
N MET A 61 -1.06 4.41 1.23
CA MET A 61 -0.55 3.03 1.23
C MET A 61 -0.70 2.45 -0.18
N ASN A 62 0.42 2.14 -0.83
CA ASN A 62 0.43 1.75 -2.23
C ASN A 62 0.53 0.23 -2.38
N TYR A 63 -0.33 -0.32 -3.23
CA TYR A 63 -0.38 -1.75 -3.53
C TYR A 63 -0.15 -1.99 -5.02
N GLY A 64 0.86 -2.79 -5.32
CA GLY A 64 1.19 -3.29 -6.64
C GLY A 64 0.86 -4.77 -6.76
N GLY A 65 1.58 -5.47 -7.64
CA GLY A 65 1.55 -6.92 -7.76
C GLY A 65 1.21 -7.44 -9.17
N PRO A 66 1.42 -8.75 -9.41
CA PRO A 66 1.25 -9.34 -10.73
C PRO A 66 -0.22 -9.40 -11.14
N MET A 67 -0.47 -9.01 -12.38
CA MET A 67 -1.77 -8.97 -13.05
C MET A 67 -1.71 -9.85 -14.29
N ARG A 68 -2.76 -10.64 -14.52
CA ARG A 68 -2.93 -11.40 -15.77
C ARG A 68 -4.33 -11.19 -16.31
N TRP A 69 -4.41 -10.87 -17.60
CA TRP A 69 -5.68 -10.69 -18.30
C TRP A 69 -5.61 -11.27 -19.70
N ARG A 70 -6.79 -11.53 -20.26
CA ARG A 70 -6.99 -11.90 -21.64
C ARG A 70 -7.55 -10.73 -22.41
N THR A 71 -6.91 -10.35 -23.51
CA THR A 71 -7.38 -9.33 -24.44
C THR A 71 -8.50 -9.88 -25.32
N LYS A 72 -9.07 -9.00 -26.15
CA LYS A 72 -10.16 -9.37 -27.06
C LYS A 72 -9.73 -10.37 -28.13
N SER A 73 -8.48 -10.34 -28.58
CA SER A 73 -7.90 -11.34 -29.49
C SER A 73 -7.66 -12.70 -28.84
N GLY A 74 -7.93 -12.85 -27.54
CA GLY A 74 -7.66 -14.08 -26.79
C GLY A 74 -6.22 -14.19 -26.30
N GLU A 75 -5.36 -13.21 -26.59
CA GLU A 75 -3.99 -13.17 -26.09
C GLU A 75 -3.97 -12.95 -24.58
N THR A 76 -3.14 -13.70 -23.88
CA THR A 76 -2.97 -13.58 -22.44
C THR A 76 -1.74 -12.77 -22.13
N HIS A 77 -1.93 -11.63 -21.47
CA HIS A 77 -0.84 -10.77 -21.03
C HIS A 77 -0.63 -10.91 -19.52
N ALA A 78 0.60 -10.67 -19.09
CA ALA A 78 0.98 -10.55 -17.71
C ALA A 78 1.81 -9.28 -17.53
N ALA A 79 1.52 -8.51 -16.48
CA ALA A 79 2.29 -7.33 -16.11
C ALA A 79 2.23 -7.12 -14.60
N ASN A 80 3.26 -6.51 -14.04
CA ASN A 80 3.29 -6.18 -12.63
C ASN A 80 2.89 -4.72 -12.42
N LEU A 81 1.85 -4.51 -11.62
CA LEU A 81 1.41 -3.16 -11.26
C LEU A 81 2.46 -2.54 -10.33
N GLY A 82 3.15 -1.51 -10.81
CA GLY A 82 4.27 -0.86 -10.11
C GLY A 82 5.58 -0.83 -10.89
N GLU A 83 5.68 -1.64 -11.95
CA GLU A 83 6.79 -1.58 -12.89
C GLU A 83 6.55 -0.51 -13.98
N LEU A 84 7.61 -0.17 -14.71
CA LEU A 84 7.54 0.70 -15.88
C LEU A 84 6.84 -0.02 -17.01
N LEU A 85 5.59 0.38 -17.28
CA LEU A 85 4.73 -0.19 -18.32
C LEU A 85 4.33 0.89 -19.33
N THR A 86 3.98 0.47 -20.54
CA THR A 86 3.31 1.37 -21.48
C THR A 86 1.97 1.84 -20.90
N LYS A 87 1.50 3.00 -21.36
CA LYS A 87 0.22 3.57 -20.90
C LYS A 87 -0.95 2.59 -21.05
N ASP A 88 -1.01 1.86 -22.16
CA ASP A 88 -2.11 0.94 -22.47
C ASP A 88 -2.03 -0.31 -21.58
N VAL A 89 -0.84 -0.90 -21.42
CA VAL A 89 -0.63 -2.06 -20.54
C VAL A 89 -0.90 -1.69 -19.08
N SER A 90 -0.47 -0.51 -18.63
CA SER A 90 -0.76 0.01 -17.28
C SER A 90 -2.26 0.17 -17.04
N ALA A 91 -3.01 0.70 -18.02
CA ALA A 91 -4.47 0.85 -17.91
C ALA A 91 -5.19 -0.51 -17.83
N GLN A 92 -4.75 -1.52 -18.58
CA GLN A 92 -5.31 -2.88 -18.52
C GLN A 92 -4.94 -3.61 -17.22
N ALA A 93 -3.69 -3.52 -16.78
CA ALA A 93 -3.25 -4.07 -15.50
C ALA A 93 -4.03 -3.44 -14.34
N TRP A 94 -4.20 -2.11 -14.35
CA TRP A 94 -5.00 -1.40 -13.36
C TRP A 94 -6.47 -1.82 -13.38
N ARG A 95 -7.07 -2.00 -14.56
CA ARG A 95 -8.44 -2.52 -14.69
C ARG A 95 -8.57 -3.94 -14.13
N THR A 96 -7.56 -4.78 -14.34
CA THR A 96 -7.46 -6.15 -13.82
C THR A 96 -7.40 -6.16 -12.29
N ALA A 97 -6.58 -5.28 -11.71
CA ALA A 97 -6.47 -5.12 -10.25
C ALA A 97 -7.82 -4.78 -9.59
N LEU A 98 -8.63 -3.97 -10.27
CA LEU A 98 -9.93 -3.53 -9.77
C LEU A 98 -11.08 -4.53 -10.01
N ASP A 99 -10.84 -5.72 -10.57
CA ASP A 99 -11.88 -6.74 -10.72
C ASP A 99 -12.31 -7.28 -9.33
N PRO A 100 -13.61 -7.21 -8.95
CA PRO A 100 -14.12 -7.76 -7.68
C PRO A 100 -13.89 -9.26 -7.49
N LYS A 101 -13.68 -9.99 -8.58
CA LYS A 101 -13.39 -11.42 -8.54
C LYS A 101 -11.90 -11.71 -8.31
N GLY A 102 -11.04 -10.70 -8.47
CA GLY A 102 -9.61 -10.81 -8.28
C GLY A 102 -9.18 -10.72 -6.82
N GLU A 103 -8.00 -11.23 -6.51
CA GLU A 103 -7.49 -11.24 -5.12
C GLU A 103 -6.96 -9.87 -4.70
N TRP A 104 -6.48 -9.06 -5.66
CA TRP A 104 -5.91 -7.74 -5.37
C TRP A 104 -6.86 -6.85 -4.56
N ILE A 105 -8.09 -6.64 -5.04
CA ILE A 105 -9.03 -5.75 -4.36
C ILE A 105 -9.49 -6.31 -3.01
N SER A 106 -9.63 -7.64 -2.91
CA SER A 106 -9.96 -8.30 -1.65
C SER A 106 -8.86 -8.08 -0.60
N ALA A 107 -7.60 -8.24 -0.99
CA ALA A 107 -6.45 -7.99 -0.13
C ALA A 107 -6.38 -6.52 0.32
N VAL A 108 -6.57 -5.57 -0.60
CA VAL A 108 -6.58 -4.14 -0.29
C VAL A 108 -7.73 -3.76 0.66
N LEU A 109 -8.94 -4.29 0.43
CA LEU A 109 -10.08 -4.07 1.33
C LEU A 109 -9.84 -4.67 2.72
N SER A 110 -9.21 -5.85 2.80
CA SER A 110 -8.83 -6.47 4.08
C SER A 110 -7.78 -5.63 4.82
N ALA A 111 -6.74 -5.17 4.13
CA ALA A 111 -5.73 -4.28 4.71
C ALA A 111 -6.34 -2.96 5.19
N ALA A 112 -7.25 -2.38 4.41
CA ALA A 112 -7.95 -1.16 4.77
C ALA A 112 -8.87 -1.35 6.00
N ASP A 113 -9.54 -2.49 6.16
CA ASP A 113 -10.34 -2.76 7.36
C ASP A 113 -9.48 -3.01 8.61
N ARG A 114 -8.32 -3.66 8.46
CA ARG A 114 -7.32 -3.74 9.55
C ARG A 114 -6.86 -2.35 9.97
N ARG A 115 -6.52 -1.49 9.00
CA ARG A 115 -6.16 -0.09 9.25
C ARG A 115 -7.27 0.65 9.98
N LEU A 116 -8.52 0.51 9.52
CA LEU A 116 -9.68 1.14 10.14
C LEU A 116 -9.87 0.67 11.58
N THR A 117 -9.69 -0.62 11.85
CA THR A 117 -9.71 -1.19 13.21
C THR A 117 -8.68 -0.52 14.11
N GLU A 118 -7.45 -0.31 13.63
CA GLU A 118 -6.40 0.39 14.39
C GLU A 118 -6.72 1.87 14.63
N VAL A 119 -7.29 2.57 13.63
CA VAL A 119 -7.77 3.95 13.81
C VAL A 119 -8.85 3.99 14.90
N ARG A 120 -9.81 3.06 14.86
CA ARG A 120 -10.96 3.01 15.78
C ARG A 120 -10.59 2.74 17.24
N ARG A 121 -9.37 2.26 17.52
CA ARG A 121 -8.84 2.19 18.91
C ARG A 121 -8.72 3.58 19.56
N HIS A 122 -8.52 4.62 18.77
CA HIS A 122 -8.33 5.99 19.24
C HIS A 122 -9.47 6.93 18.83
N VAL A 123 -10.14 6.62 17.72
CA VAL A 123 -11.23 7.40 17.13
C VAL A 123 -12.40 6.43 16.87
N PRO A 124 -13.23 6.12 17.90
CA PRO A 124 -14.18 5.00 17.86
C PRO A 124 -15.18 5.04 16.70
N ASP A 125 -15.55 6.23 16.25
CA ASP A 125 -16.52 6.46 15.17
C ASP A 125 -15.87 6.60 13.78
N ALA A 126 -14.56 6.38 13.65
CA ALA A 126 -13.87 6.50 12.38
C ALA A 126 -14.53 5.60 11.32
N GLY A 127 -14.80 6.19 10.15
CA GLY A 127 -15.42 5.55 9.01
C GLY A 127 -14.43 5.33 7.86
N GLY A 128 -14.72 4.33 7.04
CA GLY A 128 -14.03 4.03 5.80
C GLY A 128 -14.88 4.36 4.57
N LEU A 129 -14.24 4.76 3.47
CA LEU A 129 -14.88 5.00 2.18
C LEU A 129 -14.18 4.25 1.05
N VAL A 130 -14.92 3.40 0.34
CA VAL A 130 -14.48 2.81 -0.93
C VAL A 130 -15.06 3.61 -2.10
N ILE A 131 -14.19 4.12 -2.97
CA ILE A 131 -14.57 4.89 -4.15
C ILE A 131 -14.57 3.96 -5.36
N ALA A 132 -15.76 3.53 -5.79
CA ALA A 132 -15.93 2.60 -6.89
C ALA A 132 -16.10 3.32 -8.24
N THR A 133 -15.65 2.65 -9.32
CA THR A 133 -15.79 3.17 -10.69
C THR A 133 -17.24 3.36 -11.13
N ASN A 134 -18.13 2.41 -10.79
CA ASN A 134 -19.53 2.41 -11.20
C ASN A 134 -20.39 1.61 -10.23
N GLN A 135 -21.71 1.61 -10.44
CA GLN A 135 -22.67 0.99 -9.52
C GLN A 135 -22.51 -0.52 -9.42
N THR A 136 -22.16 -1.19 -10.51
CA THR A 136 -21.91 -2.64 -10.53
C THR A 136 -20.72 -2.99 -9.65
N GLN A 137 -19.62 -2.25 -9.81
CA GLN A 137 -18.42 -2.38 -9.00
C GLN A 137 -18.69 -2.04 -7.52
N ALA A 138 -19.43 -0.97 -7.25
CA ALA A 138 -19.81 -0.57 -5.88
C ALA A 138 -20.60 -1.69 -5.16
N ARG A 139 -21.59 -2.28 -5.83
CA ARG A 139 -22.35 -3.40 -5.28
C ARG A 139 -21.48 -4.63 -5.04
N ALA A 140 -20.51 -4.89 -5.93
CA ALA A 140 -19.61 -6.02 -5.78
C ALA A 140 -18.63 -5.81 -4.62
N TYR A 141 -17.98 -4.65 -4.52
CA TYR A 141 -17.11 -4.32 -3.40
C TYR A 141 -17.85 -4.30 -2.06
N ALA A 142 -19.11 -3.86 -2.03
CA ALA A 142 -19.93 -3.94 -0.82
C ALA A 142 -20.13 -5.40 -0.34
N LYS A 143 -20.32 -6.34 -1.27
CA LYS A 143 -20.40 -7.77 -0.94
C LYS A 143 -19.06 -8.32 -0.45
N VAL A 144 -17.95 -7.95 -1.09
CA VAL A 144 -16.61 -8.36 -0.67
C VAL A 144 -16.33 -7.86 0.75
N LEU A 145 -16.58 -6.58 1.02
CA LEU A 145 -16.45 -6.00 2.36
C LEU A 145 -17.32 -6.71 3.38
N ALA A 146 -18.61 -6.93 3.09
CA ALA A 146 -19.51 -7.61 4.02
C ALA A 146 -19.04 -9.04 4.36
N SER A 147 -18.46 -9.75 3.39
CA SER A 147 -17.85 -11.07 3.62
C SER A 147 -16.57 -11.00 4.46
N LEU A 148 -15.77 -9.94 4.31
CA LEU A 148 -14.52 -9.74 5.05
C LEU A 148 -14.76 -9.27 6.49
N THR A 149 -15.74 -8.39 6.71
CA THR A 149 -15.97 -7.73 8.00
C THR A 149 -17.12 -8.33 8.81
N GLY A 150 -18.03 -9.06 8.16
CA GLY A 150 -19.28 -9.52 8.77
C GLY A 150 -20.37 -8.44 8.87
N GLU A 151 -20.09 -7.19 8.47
CA GLU A 151 -21.01 -6.05 8.55
C GLU A 151 -21.34 -5.50 7.16
N GLN A 152 -22.62 -5.19 6.91
CA GLN A 152 -23.05 -4.62 5.64
C GLN A 152 -22.63 -3.14 5.52
N PRO A 153 -21.85 -2.75 4.50
CA PRO A 153 -21.48 -1.35 4.32
C PRO A 153 -22.66 -0.53 3.79
N THR A 154 -22.68 0.77 4.10
CA THR A 154 -23.65 1.70 3.51
C THR A 154 -23.36 1.89 2.04
N LEU A 155 -24.26 1.41 1.18
CA LEU A 155 -24.13 1.54 -0.27
C LEU A 155 -24.81 2.82 -0.78
N VAL A 156 -24.02 3.67 -1.42
CA VAL A 156 -24.45 4.99 -1.93
C VAL A 156 -24.23 5.04 -3.44
N LEU A 157 -25.34 5.09 -4.20
CA LEU A 157 -25.34 5.09 -5.66
C LEU A 157 -25.87 6.44 -6.17
N SER A 158 -25.31 6.94 -7.28
CA SER A 158 -25.59 8.28 -7.82
C SER A 158 -27.05 8.54 -8.18
N ASP A 159 -27.77 7.49 -8.56
CA ASP A 159 -29.12 7.62 -9.14
C ASP A 159 -30.21 7.27 -8.11
N ASP A 160 -29.84 7.05 -6.84
CA ASP A 160 -30.78 6.73 -5.77
C ASP A 160 -31.33 8.03 -5.14
N PRO A 161 -32.66 8.27 -5.20
CA PRO A 161 -33.28 9.45 -4.59
C PRO A 161 -33.00 9.60 -3.08
N GLY A 162 -32.56 8.53 -2.39
CA GLY A 162 -32.18 8.55 -0.98
C GLY A 162 -30.69 8.70 -0.69
N SER A 163 -29.86 8.96 -1.70
CA SER A 163 -28.40 8.94 -1.55
C SER A 163 -27.85 9.97 -0.55
N SER A 164 -28.29 11.23 -0.62
CA SER A 164 -27.90 12.28 0.34
C SER A 164 -28.27 11.89 1.77
N LYS A 165 -29.51 11.42 1.99
CA LYS A 165 -29.98 10.98 3.30
C LYS A 165 -29.18 9.79 3.84
N ARG A 166 -28.76 8.84 2.98
CA ARG A 166 -27.88 7.74 3.40
C ARG A 166 -26.50 8.24 3.82
N ILE A 167 -25.95 9.24 3.12
CA ILE A 167 -24.67 9.84 3.52
C ILE A 167 -24.82 10.55 4.86
N GLU A 168 -25.90 11.31 5.08
CA GLU A 168 -26.18 11.97 6.36
C GLU A 168 -26.35 10.95 7.49
N THR A 169 -27.13 9.89 7.26
CA THR A 169 -27.32 8.80 8.23
C THR A 169 -26.00 8.13 8.56
N PHE A 170 -25.16 7.86 7.55
CA PHE A 170 -23.82 7.32 7.76
C PHE A 170 -22.94 8.31 8.53
N ALA A 171 -23.00 9.61 8.23
CA ALA A 171 -22.20 10.62 8.92
C ALA A 171 -22.49 10.68 10.42
N GLU A 172 -23.74 10.40 10.81
CA GLU A 172 -24.20 10.38 12.21
C GLU A 172 -24.13 8.99 12.88
N SER A 173 -23.83 7.92 12.13
CA SER A 173 -23.74 6.55 12.65
C SER A 173 -22.32 6.18 13.10
N GLU A 174 -22.19 5.01 13.73
CA GLU A 174 -20.89 4.38 14.01
C GLU A 174 -20.50 3.33 12.94
N ASP A 175 -21.29 3.20 11.86
CA ASP A 175 -21.07 2.20 10.81
C ASP A 175 -19.66 2.33 10.26
N ARG A 176 -19.02 1.19 9.99
CA ARG A 176 -17.60 1.18 9.62
C ARG A 176 -17.34 1.65 8.21
N TRP A 177 -18.17 1.25 7.24
CA TRP A 177 -17.85 1.38 5.83
C TRP A 177 -18.99 1.97 5.01
N MET A 178 -18.63 2.89 4.11
CA MET A 178 -19.46 3.36 3.01
C MET A 178 -18.81 2.98 1.68
N VAL A 179 -19.60 2.50 0.72
CA VAL A 179 -19.16 2.29 -0.65
C VAL A 179 -19.94 3.23 -1.55
N ALA A 180 -19.23 4.09 -2.28
CA ALA A 180 -19.85 5.10 -3.13
C ALA A 180 -19.30 5.06 -4.56
N VAL A 181 -20.16 5.40 -5.52
CA VAL A 181 -19.74 5.70 -6.89
C VAL A 181 -19.39 7.18 -7.02
N ARG A 182 -18.74 7.53 -8.15
CA ARG A 182 -18.50 8.91 -8.55
C ARG A 182 -19.78 9.78 -8.40
N MET A 183 -19.58 11.05 -8.00
CA MET A 183 -20.58 12.14 -7.90
C MET A 183 -21.52 12.19 -6.69
N VAL A 184 -21.60 11.18 -5.81
CA VAL A 184 -22.64 11.23 -4.74
C VAL A 184 -22.29 12.14 -3.56
N SER A 185 -21.08 12.66 -3.50
CA SER A 185 -20.55 13.27 -2.29
C SER A 185 -20.05 14.71 -2.49
N GLU A 186 -20.28 15.35 -3.64
CA GLU A 186 -19.93 16.79 -3.80
C GLU A 186 -20.74 17.72 -2.87
N GLY A 187 -21.94 17.31 -2.43
CA GLY A 187 -22.81 18.13 -1.60
C GLY A 187 -22.87 17.77 -0.11
N VAL A 188 -22.29 16.64 0.32
CA VAL A 188 -22.40 16.16 1.72
C VAL A 188 -21.00 15.83 2.25
N ASP A 189 -20.68 16.42 3.39
CA ASP A 189 -19.42 16.21 4.09
C ASP A 189 -19.54 15.12 5.14
N VAL A 190 -18.53 14.26 5.25
CA VAL A 190 -18.48 13.19 6.26
C VAL A 190 -17.14 13.28 6.99
N PRO A 191 -17.01 14.15 7.99
CA PRO A 191 -15.74 14.41 8.68
C PRO A 191 -15.10 13.18 9.35
N ARG A 192 -15.90 12.16 9.67
CA ARG A 192 -15.43 10.92 10.31
C ARG A 192 -14.70 9.95 9.38
N LEU A 193 -14.65 10.21 8.07
CA LEU A 193 -13.98 9.33 7.10
C LEU A 193 -12.46 9.36 7.26
N ALA A 194 -11.85 8.38 7.91
CA ALA A 194 -10.40 8.32 8.16
C ALA A 194 -9.65 7.38 7.21
N VAL A 195 -10.32 6.37 6.65
CA VAL A 195 -9.67 5.38 5.77
C VAL A 195 -10.33 5.36 4.39
N GLY A 196 -9.55 5.49 3.33
CA GLY A 196 -10.04 5.52 1.96
C GLY A 196 -9.48 4.39 1.10
N VAL A 197 -10.27 3.81 0.21
CA VAL A 197 -9.79 2.89 -0.83
C VAL A 197 -10.12 3.46 -2.20
N TYR A 198 -9.09 3.80 -2.97
CA TYR A 198 -9.22 4.36 -4.31
C TYR A 198 -9.45 3.25 -5.35
N ALA A 199 -10.64 2.65 -5.32
CA ALA A 199 -11.03 1.53 -6.18
C ALA A 199 -11.64 1.98 -7.53
N THR A 200 -10.98 2.95 -8.18
CA THR A 200 -11.44 3.49 -9.46
C THR A 200 -10.32 3.72 -10.45
N ALA A 201 -10.61 3.47 -11.74
CA ALA A 201 -9.69 3.70 -12.86
C ALA A 201 -9.64 5.18 -13.32
N THR A 202 -10.14 6.12 -12.52
CA THR A 202 -10.11 7.55 -12.86
C THR A 202 -8.77 8.14 -12.45
N SER A 203 -8.05 8.78 -13.38
CA SER A 203 -6.71 9.33 -13.13
C SER A 203 -6.60 10.84 -13.32
N THR A 204 -7.72 11.56 -13.36
CA THR A 204 -7.66 13.02 -13.49
C THR A 204 -7.23 13.66 -12.16
N PRO A 205 -6.32 14.65 -12.17
CA PRO A 205 -5.85 15.32 -10.95
C PRO A 205 -7.00 15.88 -10.11
N LEU A 206 -7.99 16.51 -10.77
CA LEU A 206 -9.15 17.10 -10.11
C LEU A 206 -9.95 16.05 -9.32
N PHE A 207 -10.23 14.91 -9.94
CA PHE A 207 -10.98 13.85 -9.28
C PHE A 207 -10.18 13.27 -8.10
N PHE A 208 -8.87 13.07 -8.26
CA PHE A 208 -8.00 12.62 -7.18
C PHE A 208 -8.01 13.59 -6.00
N ALA A 209 -7.82 14.89 -6.25
CA ALA A 209 -7.85 15.93 -5.22
C ALA A 209 -9.22 16.00 -4.51
N GLN A 210 -10.31 15.93 -5.25
CA GLN A 210 -11.67 15.88 -4.68
C GLN A 210 -11.90 14.63 -3.83
N ALA A 211 -11.40 13.47 -4.28
CA ALA A 211 -11.52 12.20 -3.56
C ALA A 211 -10.73 12.22 -2.25
N VAL A 212 -9.46 12.63 -2.30
CA VAL A 212 -8.60 12.71 -1.10
C VAL A 212 -9.08 13.83 -0.16
N GLY A 213 -9.60 14.93 -0.71
CA GLY A 213 -10.18 16.05 0.04
C GLY A 213 -11.31 15.67 1.00
N ARG A 214 -11.92 14.49 0.83
CA ARG A 214 -12.94 13.92 1.73
C ARG A 214 -12.36 13.41 3.04
N PHE A 215 -11.09 13.06 3.05
CA PHE A 215 -10.41 12.46 4.19
C PHE A 215 -9.56 13.47 4.95
N VAL A 216 -9.26 14.64 4.38
CA VAL A 216 -8.31 15.59 5.00
C VAL A 216 -8.95 16.53 6.02
N ARG A 217 -10.27 16.58 6.16
CA ARG A 217 -10.91 17.48 7.14
C ARG A 217 -10.57 17.03 8.56
N ALA A 218 -10.09 17.95 9.39
CA ALA A 218 -9.77 17.67 10.78
C ALA A 218 -11.02 17.85 11.66
N ARG A 219 -11.28 16.88 12.54
CA ARG A 219 -12.27 17.03 13.64
C ARG A 219 -11.59 17.27 14.97
N ARG A 220 -10.48 16.56 15.17
CA ARG A 220 -9.63 16.62 16.35
C ARG A 220 -8.19 16.70 15.89
N ARG A 221 -7.39 17.46 16.64
CA ARG A 221 -5.95 17.55 16.43
C ARG A 221 -5.30 16.16 16.50
N GLY A 222 -4.40 15.91 15.55
CA GLY A 222 -3.64 14.66 15.45
C GLY A 222 -4.35 13.53 14.72
N GLU A 223 -5.62 13.64 14.32
CA GLU A 223 -6.23 12.58 13.49
C GLU A 223 -5.41 12.32 12.22
N LEU A 224 -5.30 11.06 11.80
CA LEU A 224 -4.57 10.67 10.60
C LEU A 224 -5.51 10.07 9.57
N ALA A 225 -5.46 10.58 8.33
CA ALA A 225 -6.10 9.93 7.20
C ALA A 225 -5.17 8.89 6.56
N THR A 226 -5.73 7.77 6.10
CA THR A 226 -4.98 6.76 5.33
C THR A 226 -5.74 6.41 4.06
N VAL A 227 -5.12 6.54 2.90
CA VAL A 227 -5.74 6.24 1.60
C VAL A 227 -4.95 5.16 0.88
N PHE A 228 -5.61 4.07 0.53
CA PHE A 228 -5.05 2.95 -0.21
C PHE A 228 -5.14 3.25 -1.71
N LEU A 229 -3.98 3.20 -2.38
CA LEU A 229 -3.84 3.49 -3.80
C LEU A 229 -3.24 2.29 -4.53
N PRO A 230 -3.61 2.09 -5.81
CA PRO A 230 -2.86 1.21 -6.70
C PRO A 230 -1.51 1.85 -7.06
N THR A 231 -0.44 1.06 -7.16
CA THR A 231 0.88 1.52 -7.62
C THR A 231 0.85 1.80 -9.12
N VAL A 232 0.22 2.91 -9.49
CA VAL A 232 0.09 3.40 -10.86
C VAL A 232 0.79 4.75 -10.94
N PRO A 233 1.79 4.95 -11.83
CA PRO A 233 2.61 6.15 -11.85
C PRO A 233 1.83 7.47 -11.84
N ILE A 234 0.75 7.58 -12.65
CA ILE A 234 -0.07 8.79 -12.70
C ILE A 234 -0.79 9.07 -11.37
N ILE A 235 -1.19 8.05 -10.63
CA ILE A 235 -1.85 8.20 -9.32
C ILE A 235 -0.84 8.58 -8.24
N LEU A 236 0.34 7.95 -8.23
CA LEU A 236 1.42 8.29 -7.30
C LEU A 236 1.95 9.71 -7.53
N ALA A 237 1.98 10.16 -8.80
CA ALA A 237 2.31 11.53 -9.14
C ALA A 237 1.29 12.51 -8.55
N HIS A 238 -0.01 12.21 -8.62
CA HIS A 238 -1.04 13.05 -7.98
C HIS A 238 -0.91 13.07 -6.46
N ALA A 239 -0.63 11.92 -5.83
CA ALA A 239 -0.39 11.84 -4.39
C ALA A 239 0.78 12.73 -3.96
N SER A 240 1.90 12.65 -4.68
CA SER A 240 3.10 13.48 -4.43
C SER A 240 2.85 14.97 -4.70
N THR A 241 1.94 15.28 -5.62
CA THR A 241 1.61 16.65 -5.99
C THR A 241 0.53 17.26 -5.08
N LEU A 242 -0.32 16.45 -4.44
CA LEU A 242 -1.35 16.96 -3.53
C LEU A 242 -0.77 17.84 -2.43
N GLU A 243 0.44 17.52 -1.98
CA GLU A 243 1.18 18.27 -0.98
C GLU A 243 1.94 19.47 -1.58
N ARG A 244 2.23 19.45 -2.89
CA ARG A 244 2.91 20.53 -3.63
C ARG A 244 1.87 21.44 -4.29
N GLN A 245 1.67 22.62 -3.73
CA GLN A 245 0.81 23.67 -4.29
C GLN A 245 1.06 23.83 -5.82
N ARG A 246 0.00 23.79 -6.64
CA ARG A 246 0.07 24.06 -8.08
C ARG A 246 -0.98 25.10 -8.50
N ASP A 247 -0.61 25.95 -9.44
CA ASP A 247 -1.49 26.91 -10.12
C ASP A 247 -2.01 26.35 -11.46
N HIS A 248 -3.12 26.90 -11.97
CA HIS A 248 -3.65 26.54 -13.30
C HIS A 248 -2.70 27.05 -14.39
N VAL A 249 -2.34 26.23 -15.37
CA VAL A 249 -1.54 26.67 -16.53
C VAL A 249 -2.31 26.46 -17.83
N LEU A 250 -2.49 27.53 -18.61
CA LEU A 250 -3.03 27.56 -19.97
C LEU A 250 -1.88 27.57 -20.98
N GLY A 251 -2.02 26.81 -22.06
CA GLY A 251 -1.05 26.82 -23.17
C GLY A 251 0.21 25.97 -22.93
N ALA A 252 0.36 25.33 -21.77
CA ALA A 252 1.41 24.33 -21.59
C ALA A 252 1.16 23.12 -22.52
N PRO A 253 2.21 22.55 -23.15
CA PRO A 253 2.08 21.27 -23.82
C PRO A 253 1.57 20.24 -22.79
N ALA A 254 0.52 19.48 -23.15
CA ALA A 254 -0.04 18.45 -22.27
C ALA A 254 1.09 17.55 -21.77
N ALA A 255 1.28 17.46 -20.45
CA ALA A 255 2.39 16.81 -19.74
C ALA A 255 3.04 15.66 -20.54
N LYS A 256 4.02 16.02 -21.38
CA LYS A 256 4.75 15.12 -22.28
C LYS A 256 6.21 14.96 -21.86
N GLU A 257 6.70 15.81 -20.98
CA GLU A 257 8.13 16.03 -20.77
C GLU A 257 8.80 15.05 -19.79
N LEU A 258 8.09 14.07 -19.21
CA LEU A 258 8.72 13.02 -18.37
C LEU A 258 8.94 11.69 -19.13
N TRP A 259 8.61 11.63 -20.42
CA TRP A 259 8.46 10.37 -21.16
C TRP A 259 9.30 10.26 -22.43
N GLU A 260 10.04 11.31 -22.84
CA GLU A 260 10.65 11.34 -24.19
C GLU A 260 11.83 10.39 -24.40
N GLU A 261 12.63 10.09 -23.37
CA GLU A 261 13.77 9.16 -23.52
C GLU A 261 13.36 7.67 -23.50
N THR A 262 12.23 7.33 -22.87
CA THR A 262 11.72 5.94 -22.76
C THR A 262 10.65 5.62 -23.81
N ASP A 263 9.92 6.62 -24.31
CA ASP A 263 8.84 6.44 -25.29
C ASP A 263 9.35 5.99 -26.67
N ALA A 264 10.56 6.34 -27.07
CA ALA A 264 11.10 5.96 -28.38
C ALA A 264 11.29 4.44 -28.51
N GLU A 265 11.76 3.78 -27.45
CA GLU A 265 11.94 2.34 -27.37
C GLU A 265 10.58 1.61 -27.23
N LEU A 266 9.67 2.13 -26.41
CA LEU A 266 8.32 1.58 -26.20
C LEU A 266 7.41 1.75 -27.42
N ALA A 267 7.54 2.84 -28.19
CA ALA A 267 6.79 3.07 -29.43
C ALA A 267 7.23 2.15 -30.58
N GLN A 268 8.44 1.60 -30.53
CA GLN A 268 8.89 0.59 -31.47
C GLN A 268 8.29 -0.78 -31.15
N ALA A 269 8.14 -1.13 -29.86
CA ALA A 269 7.44 -2.33 -29.41
C ALA A 269 5.93 -2.30 -29.77
N ASN A 270 5.26 -1.18 -29.47
CA ASN A 270 3.81 -1.00 -29.72
C ASN A 270 3.41 -1.01 -31.21
N ARG A 271 4.34 -0.74 -32.14
CA ARG A 271 4.08 -0.79 -33.59
C ARG A 271 4.02 -2.23 -34.12
N THR A 272 4.72 -3.15 -33.49
CA THR A 272 4.77 -4.56 -33.89
C THR A 272 3.48 -5.29 -33.51
N GLU A 273 2.85 -4.92 -32.39
CA GLU A 273 1.61 -5.54 -31.88
C GLU A 273 0.33 -5.07 -32.60
N LYS A 274 0.27 -3.80 -33.06
CA LYS A 274 -0.92 -3.25 -33.74
C LYS A 274 -1.30 -3.93 -35.06
N ALA A 275 -0.41 -4.72 -35.65
CA ALA A 275 -0.68 -5.43 -36.90
C ALA A 275 -1.47 -6.74 -36.71
N ALA A 276 -1.74 -7.18 -35.48
CA ALA A 276 -2.33 -8.49 -35.18
C ALA A 276 -3.75 -8.47 -34.59
N ASP A 277 -4.30 -7.31 -34.24
CA ASP A 277 -5.43 -7.22 -33.30
C ASP A 277 -6.75 -6.77 -33.96
N ASP A 278 -7.26 -7.59 -34.89
CA ASP A 278 -8.61 -7.46 -35.44
C ASP A 278 -9.26 -8.86 -35.50
N LEU A 279 -9.90 -9.29 -34.40
CA LEU A 279 -10.92 -10.36 -34.32
C LEU A 279 -11.57 -10.41 -32.91
N GLU A 280 -12.82 -10.86 -32.87
CA GLU A 280 -13.79 -10.69 -31.77
C GLU A 280 -13.42 -11.34 -30.43
N GLY A 281 -13.54 -10.57 -29.34
CA GLY A 281 -13.62 -11.07 -27.96
C GLY A 281 -13.84 -9.96 -26.92
N SER A 282 -14.04 -10.35 -25.66
CA SER A 282 -14.21 -9.45 -24.51
C SER A 282 -13.00 -9.54 -23.58
N PHE A 283 -12.59 -8.40 -23.00
CA PHE A 283 -11.54 -8.36 -21.98
C PHE A 283 -11.95 -9.19 -20.76
N GLU A 284 -11.04 -10.03 -20.27
CA GLU A 284 -11.26 -10.90 -19.11
C GLU A 284 -10.07 -10.83 -18.15
N ALA A 285 -10.30 -10.47 -16.89
CA ALA A 285 -9.30 -10.56 -15.83
C ALA A 285 -9.14 -12.03 -15.43
N LEU A 286 -7.90 -12.54 -15.42
CA LEU A 286 -7.61 -13.94 -15.08
C LEU A 286 -7.12 -14.07 -13.64
N THR A 287 -6.07 -13.34 -13.28
CA THR A 287 -5.51 -13.35 -11.93
C THR A 287 -5.04 -11.95 -11.55
N SER A 288 -5.13 -11.62 -10.27
CA SER A 288 -4.55 -10.40 -9.70
C SER A 288 -4.12 -10.69 -8.28
N GLU A 289 -2.84 -10.51 -7.98
CA GLU A 289 -2.29 -10.64 -6.63
C GLU A 289 -1.90 -9.25 -6.13
N ALA A 290 -2.12 -8.98 -4.84
CA ALA A 290 -1.66 -7.75 -4.20
C ALA A 290 -0.27 -7.94 -3.63
N THR A 291 0.55 -6.89 -3.71
CA THR A 291 1.80 -6.76 -2.97
C THR A 291 1.83 -5.36 -2.37
N PHE A 292 2.08 -5.26 -1.06
CA PHE A 292 2.33 -3.96 -0.45
C PHE A 292 3.65 -3.42 -1.00
N ASP A 293 3.64 -2.24 -1.59
CA ASP A 293 4.82 -1.67 -2.24
C ASP A 293 5.54 -0.70 -1.30
N HIS A 294 4.90 0.42 -0.96
CA HIS A 294 5.45 1.41 -0.04
C HIS A 294 4.35 2.33 0.51
N VAL A 295 4.73 3.12 1.52
CA VAL A 295 3.95 4.25 2.04
C VAL A 295 4.47 5.55 1.44
N LEU A 296 3.58 6.44 0.98
CA LEU A 296 3.90 7.83 0.65
C LEU A 296 3.39 8.78 1.74
N PHE A 297 4.27 9.66 2.20
CA PHE A 297 3.97 10.75 3.13
C PHE A 297 4.96 11.90 2.93
N GLU A 298 4.51 13.15 2.84
CA GLU A 298 5.38 14.34 2.61
C GLU A 298 6.32 14.17 1.39
N SER A 299 5.78 13.63 0.29
CA SER A 299 6.52 13.29 -0.94
C SER A 299 7.69 12.33 -0.74
N GLN A 300 7.81 11.69 0.43
CA GLN A 300 8.81 10.69 0.76
C GLN A 300 8.20 9.29 0.71
N GLN A 301 8.97 8.34 0.21
CA GLN A 301 8.63 6.92 0.16
C GLN A 301 9.23 6.20 1.37
N PHE A 302 8.41 5.38 2.04
CA PHE A 302 8.82 4.57 3.19
C PHE A 302 8.42 3.12 2.99
N GLY A 303 9.32 2.21 3.35
CA GLY A 303 9.09 0.76 3.22
C GLY A 303 9.52 0.20 1.88
N MET A 304 9.49 -1.12 1.78
CA MET A 304 9.80 -1.89 0.58
C MET A 304 8.72 -2.95 0.33
N HIS A 305 8.74 -3.50 -0.89
CA HIS A 305 7.86 -4.57 -1.36
C HIS A 305 7.72 -5.67 -0.30
N ALA A 306 6.49 -5.90 0.13
CA ALA A 306 6.13 -6.90 1.12
C ALA A 306 4.91 -7.71 0.67
N VAL A 307 4.95 -9.01 0.92
CA VAL A 307 3.81 -9.90 0.67
C VAL A 307 2.64 -9.47 1.57
N PRO A 308 1.38 -9.48 1.10
CA PRO A 308 0.23 -9.20 1.95
C PRO A 308 0.22 -10.12 3.16
N THR A 309 -0.29 -9.61 4.27
CA THR A 309 -0.33 -10.26 5.59
C THR A 309 1.01 -10.52 6.26
N SER A 310 2.12 -10.05 5.67
CA SER A 310 3.44 -10.12 6.30
C SER A 310 3.55 -9.18 7.50
N ASP A 311 4.54 -9.47 8.36
CA ASP A 311 4.87 -8.60 9.49
C ASP A 311 5.34 -7.20 9.04
N ASP A 312 5.86 -7.07 7.82
CA ASP A 312 6.26 -5.78 7.23
C ASP A 312 5.04 -4.92 6.92
N GLU A 313 4.03 -5.50 6.27
CA GLU A 313 2.76 -4.83 6.01
C GLU A 313 2.03 -4.49 7.32
N ALA A 314 1.97 -5.45 8.25
CA ALA A 314 1.32 -5.29 9.55
C ALA A 314 1.91 -4.12 10.35
N ASP A 315 3.23 -3.93 10.28
CA ASP A 315 3.90 -2.78 10.86
C ASP A 315 3.28 -1.50 10.31
N TYR A 316 3.22 -1.29 9.00
CA TYR A 316 2.66 -0.07 8.40
C TYR A 316 1.15 0.11 8.66
N LEU A 317 0.35 -0.96 8.60
CA LEU A 317 -1.08 -0.92 8.92
C LEU A 317 -1.35 -0.53 10.39
N GLY A 318 -0.44 -0.87 11.29
CA GLY A 318 -0.49 -0.56 12.72
C GLY A 318 -0.13 0.89 13.08
N LEU A 319 -0.13 1.86 12.15
CA LEU A 319 0.05 3.27 12.50
C LEU A 319 -1.05 3.70 13.50
N PRO A 320 -0.74 4.39 14.61
CA PRO A 320 -1.77 4.98 15.45
C PRO A 320 -2.71 5.90 14.67
N GLY A 321 -3.97 5.98 15.09
CA GLY A 321 -4.97 6.86 14.46
C GLY A 321 -4.81 8.33 14.83
N LEU A 322 -4.04 8.61 15.89
CA LEU A 322 -3.73 9.94 16.39
C LEU A 322 -2.21 10.15 16.37
N LEU A 323 -1.69 10.90 15.41
CA LEU A 323 -0.30 11.31 15.28
C LEU A 323 -0.20 12.69 14.63
N GLU A 324 0.70 13.53 15.16
CA GLU A 324 1.11 14.77 14.48
C GLU A 324 2.08 14.45 13.32
N ALA A 325 2.23 15.38 12.36
CA ALA A 325 3.01 15.15 11.14
C ALA A 325 4.48 14.75 11.39
N ASP A 326 5.14 15.39 12.36
CA ASP A 326 6.51 15.10 12.76
C ASP A 326 6.65 13.68 13.38
N GLN A 327 5.65 13.26 14.16
CA GLN A 327 5.59 11.93 14.75
C GLN A 327 5.41 10.85 13.69
N ILE A 328 4.59 11.10 12.66
CA ILE A 328 4.38 10.17 11.54
C ILE A 328 5.72 9.87 10.85
N THR A 329 6.47 10.90 10.48
CA THR A 329 7.78 10.74 9.83
C THR A 329 8.77 9.95 10.70
N GLN A 330 8.78 10.18 12.01
CA GLN A 330 9.64 9.41 12.94
C GLN A 330 9.26 7.93 12.99
N VAL A 331 7.97 7.63 13.13
CA VAL A 331 7.46 6.24 13.18
C VAL A 331 7.72 5.50 11.86
N LEU A 332 7.50 6.15 10.72
CA LEU A 332 7.74 5.55 9.40
C LEU A 332 9.22 5.23 9.18
N ARG A 333 10.14 6.14 9.57
CA ARG A 333 11.59 5.89 9.51
C ARG A 333 12.02 4.74 10.41
N GLU A 334 11.45 4.65 11.62
CA GLU A 334 11.76 3.56 12.53
C GLU A 334 11.33 2.20 11.96
N ARG A 335 10.12 2.13 11.39
CA ARG A 335 9.59 0.91 10.75
C ARG A 335 10.42 0.51 9.53
N GLN A 336 10.80 1.46 8.68
CA GLN A 336 11.69 1.20 7.55
C GLN A 336 13.03 0.60 8.01
N ARG A 337 13.64 1.14 9.06
CA ARG A 337 14.88 0.58 9.63
C ARG A 337 14.69 -0.85 10.15
N ARG A 338 13.55 -1.15 10.79
CA ARG A 338 13.22 -2.51 11.24
C ARG A 338 13.02 -3.47 10.07
N GLN A 339 12.36 -3.03 9.00
CA GLN A 339 12.18 -3.80 7.78
C GLN A 339 13.52 -4.16 7.15
N VAL A 340 14.40 -3.18 6.93
CA VAL A 340 15.75 -3.39 6.37
C VAL A 340 16.55 -4.38 7.22
N ASN A 341 16.57 -4.20 8.55
CA ASN A 341 17.26 -5.11 9.46
C ASN A 341 16.72 -6.55 9.42
N ARG A 342 15.41 -6.74 9.17
CA ARG A 342 14.82 -8.08 9.01
C ARG A 342 15.24 -8.71 7.69
N HIS A 343 15.23 -7.94 6.61
CA HIS A 343 15.65 -8.40 5.29
C HIS A 343 17.13 -8.77 5.28
N ASP A 344 18.00 -7.93 5.85
CA ASP A 344 19.44 -8.21 5.97
C ASP A 344 19.71 -9.51 6.74
N ARG A 345 18.98 -9.74 7.84
CA ARG A 345 19.10 -10.99 8.62
C ARG A 345 18.58 -12.21 7.86
N ALA A 346 17.55 -12.06 7.04
CA ALA A 346 17.02 -13.13 6.21
C ALA A 346 18.03 -13.49 5.10
N ASP A 347 18.61 -12.48 4.45
CA ASP A 347 19.65 -12.64 3.44
C ASP A 347 20.93 -13.26 4.00
N GLU A 348 21.37 -12.85 5.18
CA GLU A 348 22.50 -13.47 5.89
C GLU A 348 22.23 -14.95 6.17
N ARG A 349 21.01 -15.32 6.59
CA ARG A 349 20.63 -16.72 6.82
C ARG A 349 20.58 -17.53 5.53
N ALA A 350 20.09 -16.95 4.44
CA ALA A 350 20.01 -17.60 3.13
C ALA A 350 21.40 -17.82 2.50
N LYS A 351 22.37 -16.93 2.78
CA LYS A 351 23.75 -17.03 2.28
C LYS A 351 24.63 -18.04 3.02
N VAL A 352 24.22 -18.55 4.19
CA VAL A 352 24.96 -19.61 4.88
C VAL A 352 24.69 -20.95 4.18
N PRO A 353 25.69 -21.62 3.58
CA PRO A 353 25.47 -22.92 2.93
C PRO A 353 24.95 -23.93 3.95
N ALA A 354 23.96 -24.75 3.55
CA ALA A 354 23.34 -25.76 4.43
C ALA A 354 24.38 -26.68 5.09
N GLU A 355 25.49 -26.98 4.41
CA GLU A 355 26.60 -27.78 4.93
C GLU A 355 27.35 -27.10 6.10
N VAL A 356 27.52 -25.77 6.07
CA VAL A 356 28.17 -25.01 7.16
C VAL A 356 27.27 -24.96 8.39
N SER A 357 25.94 -24.90 8.20
CA SER A 357 24.96 -24.99 9.27
C SER A 357 24.96 -26.36 9.94
N LEU A 358 25.00 -27.44 9.15
CA LEU A 358 25.09 -28.82 9.64
C LEU A 358 26.41 -29.08 10.39
N HIS A 359 27.55 -28.56 9.88
CA HIS A 359 28.83 -28.69 10.56
C HIS A 359 28.86 -27.93 11.91
N ARG A 360 28.31 -26.71 11.97
CA ARG A 360 28.18 -25.95 13.24
C ARG A 360 27.24 -26.66 14.23
N ALA A 361 26.12 -27.21 13.74
CA ALA A 361 25.19 -27.96 14.58
C ALA A 361 25.85 -29.21 15.18
N LEU A 362 26.63 -29.94 14.39
CA LEU A 362 27.41 -31.09 14.87
C LEU A 362 28.49 -30.68 15.88
N GLU A 363 29.21 -29.59 15.66
CA GLU A 363 30.19 -29.08 16.62
C GLU A 363 29.54 -28.66 17.96
N ALA A 364 28.37 -28.00 17.91
CA ALA A 364 27.63 -27.62 19.10
C ALA A 364 27.22 -28.86 19.93
N ARG A 365 26.73 -29.92 19.27
CA ARG A 365 26.40 -31.19 19.92
C ARG A 365 27.63 -31.90 20.49
N ARG A 366 28.77 -31.87 19.80
CA ARG A 366 30.04 -32.41 20.34
C ARG A 366 30.47 -31.67 21.60
N LYS A 367 30.32 -30.34 21.62
CA LYS A 367 30.63 -29.50 22.80
C LYS A 367 29.69 -29.80 23.96
N GLU A 368 28.40 -30.00 23.68
CA GLU A 368 27.41 -30.43 24.67
C GLU A 368 27.79 -31.78 25.29
N LEU A 369 28.10 -32.78 24.45
CA LEU A 369 28.53 -34.10 24.91
C LEU A 369 29.79 -34.02 25.79
N ASN A 370 30.82 -33.27 25.37
CA ASN A 370 32.03 -33.07 26.17
C ASN A 370 31.73 -32.44 27.53
N THR A 371 30.79 -31.50 27.58
CA THR A 371 30.36 -30.86 28.84
C THR A 371 29.67 -31.87 29.77
N LEU A 372 28.76 -32.68 29.25
CA LEU A 372 28.09 -33.74 30.02
C LEU A 372 29.07 -34.80 30.51
N VAL A 373 30.02 -35.22 29.67
CA VAL A 373 31.09 -36.15 30.02
C VAL A 373 31.99 -35.58 31.12
N ALA A 374 32.37 -34.31 31.03
CA ALA A 374 33.17 -33.65 32.05
C ALA A 374 32.43 -33.50 33.40
N GLN A 375 31.10 -33.34 33.37
CA GLN A 375 30.29 -33.33 34.59
C GLN A 375 30.21 -34.73 35.22
N TYR A 376 29.91 -35.76 34.43
CA TYR A 376 29.80 -37.14 34.91
C TYR A 376 31.13 -37.70 35.42
N ALA A 377 32.23 -37.42 34.71
CA ALA A 377 33.58 -37.81 35.11
C ALA A 377 33.97 -37.23 36.48
N ARG A 378 33.64 -35.95 36.73
CA ARG A 378 33.84 -35.30 38.03
C ARG A 378 32.98 -35.91 39.13
N ALA A 379 31.71 -36.20 38.84
CA ALA A 379 30.80 -36.78 39.82
C ALA A 379 31.18 -38.22 40.24
N THR A 380 31.76 -39.00 39.33
CA THR A 380 32.10 -40.42 39.56
C THR A 380 33.58 -40.66 39.87
N GLY A 381 34.42 -39.62 39.86
CA GLY A 381 35.87 -39.74 40.06
C GLY A 381 36.61 -40.49 38.94
N ARG A 382 35.98 -40.69 37.78
CA ARG A 382 36.54 -41.46 36.66
C ARG A 382 37.26 -40.55 35.66
N PRO A 383 38.37 -41.00 35.02
CA PRO A 383 39.02 -40.22 33.97
C PRO A 383 38.08 -39.93 32.78
N HIS A 384 38.15 -38.71 32.25
CA HIS A 384 37.32 -38.23 31.13
C HIS A 384 37.38 -39.16 29.90
N SER A 385 38.56 -39.71 29.60
CA SER A 385 38.79 -40.67 28.51
C SER A 385 38.05 -41.99 28.72
N HIS A 386 37.90 -42.46 29.96
CA HIS A 386 37.21 -43.72 30.29
C HIS A 386 35.70 -43.60 30.09
N VAL A 387 35.12 -42.43 30.41
CA VAL A 387 33.69 -42.16 30.18
C VAL A 387 33.38 -42.13 28.68
N HIS A 388 34.23 -41.49 27.87
CA HIS A 388 34.11 -41.57 26.40
C HIS A 388 34.31 -42.98 25.83
N ALA A 389 35.20 -43.78 26.42
CA ALA A 389 35.41 -45.17 26.01
C ALA A 389 34.20 -46.06 26.34
N GLU A 390 33.52 -45.79 27.45
CA GLU A 390 32.31 -46.52 27.82
C GLU A 390 31.09 -46.12 26.99
N LEU A 391 30.89 -44.83 26.72
CA LEU A 391 29.84 -44.37 25.80
C LEU A 391 30.01 -44.96 24.40
N ARG A 392 31.27 -45.11 23.95
CA ARG A 392 31.58 -45.79 22.68
C ARG A 392 31.31 -47.29 22.73
N ARG A 393 31.57 -47.95 23.86
CA ARG A 393 31.27 -49.39 24.02
C ARG A 393 29.77 -49.67 24.01
N GLN A 394 28.96 -48.79 24.61
CA GLN A 394 27.50 -48.97 24.68
C GLN A 394 26.76 -48.50 23.43
N CYS A 395 27.14 -47.36 22.85
CA CYS A 395 26.46 -46.79 21.67
C CYS A 395 27.11 -47.20 20.34
N GLY A 396 28.32 -47.75 20.35
CA GLY A 396 29.09 -48.06 19.15
C GLY A 396 29.69 -46.84 18.44
N GLY A 397 30.36 -47.11 17.33
CA GLY A 397 30.89 -46.09 16.40
C GLY A 397 32.27 -45.52 16.72
N PRO A 398 32.80 -44.63 15.84
CA PRO A 398 34.15 -44.11 15.89
C PRO A 398 34.40 -43.11 17.04
N PRO A 399 35.66 -42.69 17.30
CA PRO A 399 35.98 -41.58 18.20
C PRO A 399 35.17 -40.32 17.90
N LEU A 400 34.90 -39.48 18.91
CA LEU A 400 34.03 -38.29 18.81
C LEU A 400 34.35 -37.38 17.60
N ALA A 401 35.64 -37.19 17.30
CA ALA A 401 36.08 -36.38 16.17
C ALA A 401 35.57 -36.87 14.80
N ARG A 402 35.27 -38.17 14.67
CA ARG A 402 34.79 -38.83 13.45
C ARG A 402 33.35 -39.35 13.58
N ALA A 403 32.65 -39.01 14.65
CA ALA A 403 31.27 -39.46 14.89
C ALA A 403 30.26 -38.63 14.08
N THR A 404 29.22 -39.28 13.55
CA THR A 404 28.08 -38.63 12.87
C THR A 404 27.15 -37.96 13.88
N THR A 405 26.22 -37.12 13.39
CA THR A 405 25.25 -36.41 14.25
C THR A 405 24.43 -37.37 15.10
N GLU A 406 23.89 -38.44 14.50
CA GLU A 406 23.07 -39.44 15.19
C GLU A 406 23.88 -40.16 16.29
N GLN A 407 25.15 -40.46 16.01
CA GLN A 407 26.03 -41.10 16.99
C GLN A 407 26.38 -40.18 18.17
N VAL A 408 26.48 -38.86 17.94
CA VAL A 408 26.69 -37.88 19.01
C VAL A 408 25.43 -37.73 19.86
N GLU A 409 24.25 -37.68 19.23
CA GLU A 409 22.97 -37.58 19.94
C GLU A 409 22.68 -38.82 20.78
N GLN A 410 22.89 -40.02 20.24
CA GLN A 410 22.74 -41.27 21.00
C GLN A 410 23.65 -41.30 22.24
N ARG A 411 24.87 -40.77 22.13
CA ARG A 411 25.80 -40.66 23.28
C ARG A 411 25.34 -39.62 24.30
N ILE A 412 24.76 -38.49 23.86
CA ILE A 412 24.18 -37.47 24.74
C ILE A 412 22.99 -38.04 25.51
N GLU A 413 22.10 -38.76 24.84
CA GLU A 413 20.98 -39.43 25.49
C GLU A 413 21.45 -40.48 26.49
N MET A 414 22.44 -41.30 26.11
CA MET A 414 22.97 -42.34 26.98
C MET A 414 23.60 -41.75 28.26
N ILE A 415 24.46 -40.73 28.14
CA ILE A 415 25.08 -40.13 29.33
C ILE A 415 24.07 -39.42 30.23
N ARG A 416 22.99 -38.87 29.65
CA ARG A 416 21.89 -38.30 30.44
C ARG A 416 21.13 -39.36 31.24
N ARG A 417 21.12 -40.62 30.80
CA ARG A 417 20.56 -41.76 31.53
C ARG A 417 21.49 -42.32 32.61
N TRP A 418 22.76 -41.91 32.62
CA TRP A 418 23.72 -42.28 33.65
C TRP A 418 23.73 -41.29 34.84
N ARG A 419 23.17 -40.09 34.64
CA ARG A 419 22.75 -39.22 35.74
C ARG A 419 21.63 -39.88 36.52
#